data_AF-A0A7V9AGP3-F1
#
_entry.id   AF-A0A7V9AGP3-F1
#
_cell.length_a   1.000
_cell.length_b   1.000
_cell.length_c   1.000
_cell.angle_alpha   90.00
_cell.angle_beta   90.00
_cell.angle_gamma   90.00
#
_symmetry.space_group_name_H-M   'P 1'
#
loop_
_entity.id
_entity.type
_entity.pdbx_description
1 polymer ?
#
loop_
_entity_poly.entity_id
_entity_poly.type
_entity_poly.pdbx_seq_one_letter_code
_entity_poly.pdbx_strand_id
1 'polypeptide(L)'
;MAKVRTAKPKKRRSVRSRKWIVILLVVLLLPAGEVAMVRFVNPPRTRRMLLNQASAIFSRGEDSPLLYQWANLPDIPKMFLKHLWISEDQRFFQHDGFDWKEMGSRGERC
;
A
#
# COMPACT_ATOMS: atom_id res chain seq x y z
N MET A 1 24.90 69.23 -6.41
CA MET A 1 24.92 67.81 -5.96
C MET A 1 23.59 67.16 -6.30
N ALA A 2 23.56 66.26 -7.27
CA ALA A 2 22.32 65.59 -7.70
C ALA A 2 22.24 64.18 -7.08
N LYS A 3 21.18 63.92 -6.31
CA LYS A 3 20.96 62.64 -5.62
C LYS A 3 20.31 61.64 -6.58
N VAL A 4 21.10 60.68 -7.05
CA VAL A 4 20.62 59.55 -7.86
C VAL A 4 19.65 58.72 -7.04
N ARG A 5 18.38 58.65 -7.46
CA ARG A 5 17.38 57.74 -6.89
C ARG A 5 17.54 56.37 -7.54
N THR A 6 18.06 55.40 -6.80
CA THR A 6 18.12 54.01 -7.25
C THR A 6 16.77 53.34 -7.04
N ALA A 7 16.08 53.00 -8.13
CA ALA A 7 14.87 52.20 -8.09
C ALA A 7 15.22 50.73 -7.75
N LYS A 8 14.63 50.18 -6.69
CA LYS A 8 14.83 48.77 -6.30
C LYS A 8 14.10 47.83 -7.29
N PRO A 9 14.72 46.74 -7.75
CA PRO A 9 14.07 45.82 -8.67
C PRO A 9 12.91 45.10 -7.98
N LYS A 10 11.71 45.22 -8.56
CA LYS A 10 10.49 44.56 -8.09
C LYS A 10 10.60 43.06 -8.44
N LYS A 11 10.89 42.23 -7.43
CA LYS A 11 11.06 40.77 -7.57
C LYS A 11 9.75 40.15 -8.07
N ARG A 12 9.61 39.97 -9.38
CA ARG A 12 8.53 39.19 -10.02
C ARG A 12 8.68 37.73 -9.58
N ARG A 13 8.07 37.37 -8.43
CA ARG A 13 8.08 35.99 -7.93
C ARG A 13 7.36 35.10 -8.94
N SER A 14 8.11 34.16 -9.50
CA SER A 14 7.69 33.13 -10.44
C SER A 14 6.47 32.37 -9.92
N VAL A 15 5.30 32.68 -10.46
CA VAL A 15 4.05 31.93 -10.19
C VAL A 15 4.15 30.50 -10.75
N ARG A 16 5.08 30.27 -11.70
CA ARG A 16 5.31 28.99 -12.37
C ARG A 16 6.00 27.96 -11.46
N SER A 17 6.94 28.38 -10.61
CA SER A 17 7.58 27.46 -9.66
C SER A 17 6.63 27.02 -8.55
N ARG A 18 5.69 27.88 -8.14
CA ARG A 18 4.68 27.54 -7.13
C ARG A 18 3.76 26.39 -7.60
N LYS A 19 3.42 26.31 -8.90
CA LYS A 19 2.61 25.23 -9.46
C LYS A 19 3.30 23.86 -9.34
N TRP A 20 4.59 23.79 -9.67
CA TRP A 20 5.36 22.54 -9.56
C TRP A 20 5.53 22.07 -8.12
N ILE A 21 5.70 23.00 -7.17
CA ILE A 21 5.76 22.67 -5.75
C ILE A 21 4.43 22.07 -5.28
N VAL A 22 3.29 22.63 -5.72
CA VAL A 22 1.97 22.07 -5.38
C VAL A 22 1.78 20.69 -5.99
N ILE A 23 2.16 20.49 -7.26
CA ILE A 23 2.06 19.17 -7.92
C ILE A 23 2.92 18.14 -7.17
N LEU A 24 4.16 18.48 -6.84
CA LEU A 24 5.05 17.60 -6.08
C LEU A 24 4.46 17.23 -4.71
N LEU A 25 3.90 18.22 -4.01
CA LEU A 25 3.25 18.02 -2.72
C LEU A 25 2.04 17.08 -2.84
N VAL A 26 1.20 17.27 -3.86
CA VAL A 26 0.04 16.40 -4.13
C VAL A 26 0.51 14.98 -4.42
N VAL A 27 1.48 14.78 -5.31
CA VAL A 27 2.01 13.45 -5.64
C VAL A 27 2.57 12.74 -4.40
N LEU A 28 3.20 13.48 -3.48
CA LEU A 28 3.72 12.91 -2.24
C LEU A 28 2.62 12.57 -1.22
N LEU A 29 1.57 13.40 -1.13
CA LEU A 29 0.48 13.23 -0.17
C LEU A 29 -0.60 12.25 -0.63
N LEU A 30 -0.78 12.07 -1.94
CA LEU A 30 -1.75 11.14 -2.51
C LEU A 30 -1.62 9.70 -1.95
N PRO A 31 -0.43 9.05 -1.94
CA PRO A 31 -0.31 7.69 -1.39
C PRO A 31 -0.60 7.64 0.12
N ALA A 32 -0.21 8.67 0.87
CA ALA A 32 -0.54 8.76 2.30
C ALA A 32 -2.06 8.88 2.53
N GLY A 33 -2.74 9.65 1.69
CA GLY A 33 -4.20 9.78 1.70
C GLY A 33 -4.91 8.47 1.34
N GLU A 34 -4.42 7.74 0.33
CA GLU A 34 -4.94 6.43 -0.05
C GLU A 34 -4.84 5.43 1.10
N VAL A 35 -3.66 5.31 1.73
CA VAL A 35 -3.44 4.42 2.87
C VAL A 35 -4.35 4.79 4.05
N ALA A 36 -4.54 6.09 4.31
CA ALA A 36 -5.45 6.55 5.37
C ALA A 36 -6.91 6.21 5.07
N MET A 37 -7.34 6.26 3.81
CA MET A 37 -8.71 5.93 3.39
C MET A 37 -9.02 4.44 3.57
N VAL A 38 -8.05 3.57 3.26
CA VAL A 38 -8.18 2.11 3.41
C VAL A 38 -8.39 1.67 4.87
N ARG A 39 -8.02 2.50 5.86
CA ARG A 39 -8.32 2.24 7.27
C ARG A 39 -9.82 2.23 7.58
N PHE A 40 -10.60 3.03 6.86
CA PHE A 40 -12.03 3.20 7.14
C PHE A 40 -12.91 2.51 6.10
N VAL A 41 -12.43 2.41 4.86
CA VAL A 41 -13.14 1.77 3.76
C VAL A 41 -12.38 0.50 3.39
N ASN A 42 -13.00 -0.65 3.63
CA ASN A 42 -12.47 -1.92 3.12
C ASN A 42 -12.27 -1.78 1.60
N PRO A 43 -11.07 -2.08 1.08
CA PRO A 43 -10.79 -1.86 -0.33
C PRO A 43 -11.70 -2.79 -1.15
N PRO A 44 -12.54 -2.26 -2.06
CA PRO A 44 -13.47 -3.08 -2.83
C PRO A 44 -12.74 -4.05 -3.77
N ARG A 45 -11.48 -3.77 -4.09
CA ARG A 45 -10.61 -4.63 -4.89
C ARG A 45 -9.21 -4.67 -4.28
N THR A 46 -8.76 -5.86 -3.91
CA THR A 46 -7.37 -6.09 -3.49
C THR A 46 -6.50 -6.46 -4.70
N ARG A 47 -5.17 -6.28 -4.58
CA ARG A 47 -4.23 -6.61 -5.67
C ARG A 47 -4.37 -8.04 -6.16
N ARG A 48 -4.61 -9.00 -5.24
CA ARG A 48 -4.84 -10.41 -5.59
C ARG A 48 -6.10 -10.60 -6.44
N MET A 49 -7.18 -9.89 -6.14
CA MET A 49 -8.39 -9.94 -6.97
C MET A 49 -8.14 -9.40 -8.38
N LEU A 50 -7.31 -8.35 -8.52
CA LEU A 50 -6.96 -7.81 -9.84
C LEU A 50 -6.05 -8.77 -10.63
N LEU A 51 -5.08 -9.39 -9.97
CA LEU A 51 -4.23 -10.41 -10.58
C LEU A 51 -5.05 -11.61 -11.05
N ASN A 52 -5.98 -12.09 -10.23
CA ASN A 52 -6.89 -13.19 -10.59
C ASN A 52 -7.78 -12.82 -11.78
N GLN A 53 -8.30 -11.58 -11.84
CA GLN A 53 -9.06 -11.08 -12.99
C GLN A 53 -8.18 -10.98 -14.24
N ALA A 54 -6.96 -10.47 -14.10
CA ALA A 54 -6.03 -10.36 -15.22
C ALA A 54 -5.69 -11.75 -15.77
N SER A 55 -5.35 -12.72 -14.89
CA SER A 55 -5.07 -14.09 -15.31
C SER A 55 -6.28 -14.73 -15.99
N ALA A 56 -7.49 -14.52 -15.50
CA ALA A 56 -8.70 -15.03 -16.15
C ALA A 56 -8.88 -14.48 -17.58
N ILE A 57 -8.63 -13.18 -17.79
CA ILE A 57 -8.67 -12.54 -19.11
C ILE A 57 -7.59 -13.12 -20.04
N PHE A 58 -6.36 -13.33 -19.54
CA PHE A 58 -5.27 -13.88 -20.34
C PHE A 58 -5.43 -15.39 -20.64
N SER A 59 -6.08 -16.15 -19.75
CA SER A 59 -6.23 -17.60 -19.86
C SER A 59 -7.43 -18.08 -20.70
N ARG A 60 -8.07 -17.19 -21.49
CA ARG A 60 -9.14 -17.54 -22.46
C ARG A 60 -10.19 -18.54 -21.92
N GLY A 61 -10.78 -18.25 -20.75
CA GLY A 61 -12.00 -18.94 -20.31
C GLY A 61 -11.83 -20.09 -19.33
N GLU A 62 -10.63 -20.32 -18.79
CA GLU A 62 -10.50 -21.06 -17.53
C GLU A 62 -10.79 -20.11 -16.35
N ASP A 63 -12.02 -19.62 -16.31
CA ASP A 63 -12.60 -19.02 -15.12
C ASP A 63 -12.72 -20.17 -14.11
N SER A 64 -11.68 -20.42 -13.32
CA SER A 64 -11.84 -21.24 -12.13
C SER A 64 -12.56 -20.36 -11.12
N PRO A 65 -13.89 -20.51 -10.93
CA PRO A 65 -14.57 -19.72 -9.92
C PRO A 65 -13.88 -20.04 -8.59
N LEU A 66 -13.47 -19.00 -7.86
CA LEU A 66 -12.96 -19.20 -6.50
C LEU A 66 -14.06 -19.92 -5.71
N LEU A 67 -13.90 -21.23 -5.53
CA LEU A 67 -14.83 -22.05 -4.78
C LEU A 67 -14.63 -21.72 -3.30
N TYR A 68 -15.36 -20.70 -2.86
CA TYR A 68 -15.34 -20.28 -1.47
C TYR A 68 -16.24 -21.22 -0.68
N GLN A 69 -15.64 -22.24 -0.06
CA GLN A 69 -16.32 -23.09 0.90
C GLN A 69 -15.94 -22.62 2.31
N TRP A 70 -16.91 -22.04 3.02
CA TRP A 70 -16.75 -21.70 4.43
C TRP A 70 -16.76 -22.97 5.25
N ALA A 71 -15.69 -23.24 6.00
CA ALA A 71 -15.60 -24.31 6.97
C ALA A 71 -15.23 -23.72 8.34
N ASN A 72 -15.79 -24.27 9.43
CA ASN A 72 -15.39 -23.80 10.75
C ASN A 72 -14.00 -24.34 11.09
N LEU A 73 -13.19 -23.52 11.73
CA LEU A 73 -11.85 -23.90 12.18
C LEU A 73 -11.79 -25.20 13.02
N PRO A 74 -12.73 -25.48 13.96
CA PRO A 74 -12.70 -26.75 14.71
C PRO A 74 -12.99 -27.99 13.86
N ASP A 75 -13.61 -27.84 12.68
CA ASP A 75 -13.96 -28.97 11.80
C ASP A 75 -12.75 -29.44 10.97
N ILE A 76 -11.67 -28.65 10.93
CA ILE A 76 -10.48 -28.94 10.14
C ILE A 76 -9.47 -29.74 10.98
N PRO A 77 -8.88 -30.82 10.44
CA PRO A 77 -7.88 -31.61 11.16
C PRO A 77 -6.69 -30.76 11.66
N LYS A 78 -6.39 -30.86 12.97
CA LYS A 78 -5.32 -30.07 13.62
C LYS A 78 -3.95 -30.26 12.97
N MET A 79 -3.65 -31.47 12.50
CA MET A 79 -2.39 -31.76 11.81
C MET A 79 -2.29 -30.99 10.49
N PHE A 80 -3.37 -30.95 9.70
CA PHE A 80 -3.40 -30.20 8.45
C PHE A 80 -3.19 -28.70 8.70
N LEU A 81 -3.91 -28.13 9.66
CA LEU A 81 -3.74 -26.73 10.09
C LEU A 81 -2.30 -26.41 10.50
N LYS A 82 -1.67 -27.29 11.29
CA LYS A 82 -0.28 -27.11 11.72
C LYS A 82 0.69 -27.08 10.53
N HIS A 83 0.54 -28.01 9.59
CA HIS A 83 1.38 -28.04 8.39
C HIS A 83 1.16 -26.83 7.50
N LEU A 84 -0.09 -26.41 7.32
CA LEU A 84 -0.46 -25.22 6.54
C LEU A 84 0.16 -23.94 7.12
N TRP A 85 0.06 -23.75 8.44
CA TRP A 85 0.69 -22.61 9.10
C TRP A 85 2.21 -22.62 8.91
N ILE A 86 2.86 -23.76 9.10
CA ILE A 86 4.32 -23.89 8.91
C ILE A 86 4.72 -23.64 7.45
N SER A 87 3.91 -24.05 6.47
CA SER A 87 4.25 -23.85 5.05
C SER A 87 4.09 -22.41 4.57
N GLU A 88 3.11 -21.68 5.10
CA GLU A 88 2.85 -20.28 4.73
C GLU A 88 3.69 -19.31 5.57
N ASP A 89 3.67 -19.49 6.89
CA ASP A 89 4.31 -18.59 7.86
C ASP A 89 4.71 -19.35 9.13
N GLN A 90 5.96 -19.82 9.16
CA GLN A 90 6.51 -20.55 10.29
C GLN A 90 6.47 -19.77 11.62
N ARG A 91 6.41 -18.44 11.54
CA ARG A 91 6.54 -17.53 12.68
C ARG A 91 5.25 -16.78 12.98
N PHE A 92 4.12 -17.26 12.44
CA PHE A 92 2.78 -16.71 12.64
C PHE A 92 2.45 -16.36 14.11
N PHE A 93 2.81 -17.26 15.04
CA PHE A 93 2.56 -17.06 16.49
C PHE A 93 3.60 -16.19 17.21
N GLN A 94 4.61 -15.71 16.49
CA GLN A 94 5.74 -14.95 17.06
C GLN A 94 5.69 -13.47 16.67
N HIS A 95 4.63 -13.03 15.98
CA HIS A 95 4.46 -11.63 15.59
C HIS A 95 3.00 -11.18 15.73
N ASP A 96 2.79 -9.91 16.05
CA ASP A 96 1.45 -9.29 16.17
C ASP A 96 0.88 -8.88 14.81
N GLY A 97 0.85 -9.84 13.88
CA GLY A 97 0.29 -9.66 12.53
C GLY A 97 1.25 -9.18 11.43
N PHE A 98 2.49 -8.78 11.73
CA PHE A 98 3.49 -8.47 10.69
C PHE A 98 4.89 -8.96 11.07
N ASP A 99 5.48 -9.83 10.24
CA ASP A 99 6.85 -10.30 10.47
C ASP A 99 7.89 -9.31 9.94
N TRP A 100 8.28 -8.38 10.81
CA TRP A 100 9.33 -7.40 10.53
C TRP A 100 10.71 -8.05 10.29
N LYS A 101 10.96 -9.25 10.85
CA LYS A 101 12.27 -9.89 10.73
C LYS A 101 12.48 -10.48 9.33
N GLU A 102 11.44 -11.04 8.71
CA GLU A 102 11.51 -11.56 7.34
C GLU A 102 11.74 -10.43 6.31
N MET A 103 11.22 -9.24 6.59
CA MET A 103 11.37 -8.06 5.71
C MET A 103 12.73 -7.34 5.85
N GLY A 104 13.67 -7.89 6.62
CA GLY A 104 15.02 -7.34 6.79
C GLY A 104 15.10 -6.08 7.65
N SER A 105 13.98 -5.62 8.23
CA SER A 105 13.97 -4.57 9.23
C SER A 105 14.16 -5.19 10.61
N ARG A 106 15.36 -5.08 11.17
CA ARG A 106 15.64 -5.38 12.58
C ARG A 106 14.98 -4.34 13.49
N GLY A 107 13.65 -4.33 13.53
CA GLY A 107 12.84 -3.58 14.47
C GLY A 107 12.70 -4.35 15.77
N GLU A 108 13.74 -4.36 16.60
CA GLU A 108 13.65 -4.83 17.98
C GLU A 108 12.98 -3.76 18.86
N ARG A 109 11.63 -3.76 18.86
CA ARG A 109 10.68 -3.19 19.86
C ARG A 109 9.28 -3.23 19.24
N CYS A 110 8.21 -3.72 19.87
CA CYS A 110 7.91 -4.04 21.25
C CYS A 110 7.12 -5.34 21.30
#